data_AF-A0A957KQR9-F1
#
_entry.id   AF-A0A957KQR9-F1
#
_cell.length_a   1.000
_cell.length_b   1.000
_cell.length_c   1.000
_cell.angle_alpha   90.00
_cell.angle_beta   90.00
_cell.angle_gamma   90.00
#
_symmetry.space_group_name_H-M   'P 1'
#
loop_
_entity.id
_entity.type
_entity.pdbx_description
1 polymer ?
#
loop_
_entity_poly.entity_id
_entity_poly.type
_entity_poly.pdbx_seq_one_letter_code
_entity_poly.pdbx_strand_id
1 'polypeptide(L)'
;MAVVVVLLAATVVQAHAQDNAEPADAPAPALCRFGVNVANQPVTEFDIEPLRIGWYIDYSANSSPSHPNGADYVPIIRLTPAEVNGQPSYNYYPSGAALDAAIAGNPGADWIIGNEPDRLYYQDELRPQVYAEAYHDMYYLIKGKDPAARIFAGAIVQPTPVRLQYLDIVLKTYVERYGEPMPVDGWAIHNFILNERSCGHYADEANKPADYAITKTQPTYNSGLVCWGADIPPGLTAVDGLVIRIYEPFYDPQTRKYSELPLTADINLFAQQIVRFRQWMYDRGYTNHPLYLSEYGVLLPERFGFTTSIVNKFMTDTFNYLLNTTDARLGYPADNYRLVQRLSWYSTVDPGFNGSLYTSLSNVPTQPPFELSPMGANYQAYTAPITVTTSVSLTELAIIPGSVLSTSVPATVTLRATVGNAGNAVTPTPVTVRFYDPDGVQIGADQAVAVSGCGDTAVASVTWSGVQAADSGRQVRAEISGDGVPTQSRQATVVVANQQQFFPRIGRGIP
;
A
#
# COMPACT_ATOMS: atom_id res chain seq x y z
N MET A 1 -16.88 -28.11 96.10
CA MET A 1 -17.06 -28.63 94.73
C MET A 1 -16.42 -27.62 93.79
N ALA A 2 -15.28 -27.97 93.23
CA ALA A 2 -14.40 -27.06 92.50
C ALA A 2 -14.72 -27.10 90.99
N VAL A 3 -14.84 -25.92 90.39
CA VAL A 3 -15.04 -25.68 88.97
C VAL A 3 -13.67 -25.66 88.29
N VAL A 4 -13.48 -26.52 87.28
CA VAL A 4 -12.27 -26.56 86.44
C VAL A 4 -12.58 -25.87 85.12
N VAL A 5 -11.81 -24.83 84.82
CA VAL A 5 -11.76 -24.13 83.54
C VAL A 5 -10.77 -24.87 82.62
N VAL A 6 -11.21 -25.24 81.42
CA VAL A 6 -10.31 -25.74 80.36
C VAL A 6 -10.44 -24.80 79.16
N LEU A 7 -9.32 -24.19 78.78
CA LEU A 7 -9.16 -23.30 77.63
C LEU A 7 -9.34 -24.08 76.31
N LEU A 8 -10.18 -23.55 75.41
CA LEU A 8 -10.26 -23.96 74.02
C LEU A 8 -9.33 -23.09 73.17
N ALA A 9 -8.37 -23.72 72.49
CA ALA A 9 -7.52 -23.10 71.48
C ALA A 9 -8.29 -22.97 70.16
N ALA A 10 -8.33 -21.77 69.59
CA ALA A 10 -8.93 -21.50 68.29
C ALA A 10 -7.92 -21.80 67.17
N THR A 11 -8.24 -22.74 66.29
CA THR A 11 -7.53 -22.98 65.03
C THR A 11 -8.11 -22.07 63.95
N VAL A 12 -7.28 -21.16 63.43
CA VAL A 12 -7.59 -20.33 62.27
C VAL A 12 -7.45 -21.18 61.02
N VAL A 13 -8.57 -21.46 60.34
CA VAL A 13 -8.56 -22.05 59.00
C VAL A 13 -8.31 -20.92 58.01
N GLN A 14 -7.12 -20.90 57.40
CA GLN A 14 -6.83 -20.04 56.26
C GLN A 14 -7.64 -20.54 55.06
N ALA A 15 -8.63 -19.76 54.64
CA ALA A 15 -9.24 -19.91 53.34
C ALA A 15 -8.20 -19.52 52.28
N HIS A 16 -7.70 -20.50 51.53
CA HIS A 16 -6.99 -20.24 50.29
C HIS A 16 -7.99 -19.65 49.29
N ALA A 17 -8.01 -18.33 49.15
CA ALA A 17 -8.52 -17.69 47.97
C ALA A 17 -7.67 -18.21 46.79
N GLN A 18 -8.29 -18.99 45.92
CA GLN A 18 -7.73 -19.22 44.59
C GLN A 18 -7.76 -17.87 43.88
N ASP A 19 -6.59 -17.24 43.74
CA ASP A 19 -6.35 -16.20 42.76
C ASP A 19 -6.61 -16.79 41.37
N ASN A 20 -7.87 -16.74 40.93
CA ASN A 20 -8.18 -16.74 39.51
C ASN A 20 -7.84 -15.34 38.99
N ALA A 21 -6.54 -15.05 38.87
CA ALA A 21 -6.11 -14.05 37.92
C ALA A 21 -6.50 -14.59 36.54
N GLU A 22 -7.44 -13.95 35.87
CA GLU A 22 -7.57 -14.08 34.42
C GLU A 22 -6.16 -13.93 33.83
N PRO A 23 -5.71 -14.85 32.95
CA PRO A 23 -4.47 -14.62 32.26
C PRO A 23 -4.58 -13.25 31.59
N ALA A 24 -3.59 -12.38 31.84
CA ALA A 24 -3.50 -11.11 31.15
C ALA A 24 -3.76 -11.37 29.66
N ASP A 25 -4.85 -10.78 29.14
CA ASP A 25 -5.31 -11.02 27.79
C ASP A 25 -4.12 -10.83 26.86
N ALA A 26 -3.78 -11.86 26.08
CA ALA A 26 -2.68 -11.75 25.13
C ALA A 26 -2.97 -10.55 24.20
N PRO A 27 -1.95 -9.74 23.85
CA PRO A 27 -2.11 -8.62 22.93
C PRO A 27 -2.95 -9.00 21.71
N ALA A 28 -3.96 -8.20 21.40
CA ALA A 28 -4.78 -8.45 20.22
C ALA A 28 -3.89 -8.48 18.97
N PRO A 29 -3.95 -9.53 18.13
CA PRO A 29 -3.01 -9.70 17.03
C PRO A 29 -3.13 -8.58 16.00
N ALA A 30 -1.98 -8.19 15.43
CA ALA A 30 -1.87 -7.18 14.38
C ALA A 30 -2.66 -7.55 13.11
N LEU A 31 -3.04 -6.52 12.34
CA LEU A 31 -3.82 -6.62 11.11
C LEU A 31 -2.99 -6.13 9.92
N CYS A 32 -2.67 -7.00 8.96
CA CYS A 32 -1.77 -6.64 7.85
C CYS A 32 -2.28 -5.49 6.96
N ARG A 33 -3.58 -5.17 7.01
CA ARG A 33 -4.17 -4.09 6.20
C ARG A 33 -3.82 -2.72 6.76
N PHE A 34 -3.73 -2.63 8.09
CA PHE A 34 -3.66 -1.38 8.83
C PHE A 34 -2.21 -0.98 9.07
N GLY A 35 -1.87 0.25 8.72
CA GLY A 35 -0.56 0.81 8.94
C GLY A 35 -0.62 2.28 9.34
N VAL A 36 0.54 2.81 9.69
CA VAL A 36 0.71 4.19 10.12
C VAL A 36 1.96 4.80 9.52
N ASN A 37 1.88 6.08 9.18
CA ASN A 37 3.05 6.88 8.84
C ASN A 37 3.69 7.35 10.16
N VAL A 38 4.91 6.90 10.43
CA VAL A 38 5.69 7.26 11.61
C VAL A 38 6.47 8.52 11.30
N ALA A 39 6.14 9.60 12.00
CA ALA A 39 6.77 10.91 11.81
C ALA A 39 7.39 11.43 13.12
N ASN A 40 8.43 12.23 12.97
CA ASN A 40 9.12 13.02 14.02
C ASN A 40 9.85 12.26 15.13
N GLN A 41 9.46 11.02 15.45
CA GLN A 41 10.10 10.15 16.44
C GLN A 41 10.12 8.70 15.95
N PRO A 42 11.04 7.85 16.44
CA PRO A 42 11.03 6.44 16.08
C PRO A 42 9.76 5.76 16.61
N VAL A 43 9.32 4.70 15.92
CA VAL A 43 8.08 3.98 16.23
C VAL A 43 8.03 3.46 17.68
N THR A 44 9.19 3.23 18.30
CA THR A 44 9.35 2.75 19.68
C THR A 44 8.92 3.75 20.75
N GLU A 45 8.76 5.03 20.40
CA GLU A 45 8.27 6.06 21.35
C GLU A 45 6.74 6.04 21.51
N PHE A 46 6.02 5.32 20.65
CA PHE A 46 4.56 5.28 20.63
C PHE A 46 4.04 3.92 21.11
N ASP A 47 3.01 3.93 21.94
CA ASP A 47 2.28 2.72 22.30
C ASP A 47 1.33 2.31 21.16
N ILE A 48 1.86 1.58 20.18
CA ILE A 48 1.15 1.19 18.95
C ILE A 48 0.42 -0.16 19.05
N GLU A 49 0.64 -0.91 20.13
CA GLU A 49 -0.01 -2.20 20.33
C GLU A 49 -1.53 -2.10 20.22
N PRO A 50 -2.20 -1.12 20.87
CA PRO A 50 -3.64 -1.00 20.78
C PRO A 50 -4.16 -0.63 19.39
N LEU A 51 -3.32 -0.05 18.53
CA LEU A 51 -3.70 0.26 17.15
C LEU A 51 -3.79 -0.99 16.27
N ARG A 52 -3.13 -2.09 16.65
CA ARG A 52 -3.06 -3.36 15.90
C ARG A 52 -2.54 -3.19 14.47
N ILE A 53 -1.61 -2.27 14.26
CA ILE A 53 -0.97 -2.08 12.94
C ILE A 53 -0.17 -3.31 12.55
N GLY A 54 -0.25 -3.70 11.28
CA GLY A 54 0.56 -4.77 10.70
C GLY A 54 1.73 -4.28 9.88
N TRP A 55 1.86 -2.97 9.64
CA TRP A 55 2.99 -2.38 8.92
C TRP A 55 3.13 -0.88 9.20
N TYR A 56 4.29 -0.31 8.90
CA TYR A 56 4.51 1.13 8.98
C TYR A 56 5.55 1.62 7.96
N ILE A 57 5.53 2.93 7.68
CA ILE A 57 6.59 3.65 6.96
C ILE A 57 7.11 4.82 7.79
N ASP A 58 8.38 5.20 7.58
CA ASP A 58 9.02 6.34 8.26
C ASP A 58 9.76 7.29 7.29
N TYR A 59 9.46 7.17 5.99
CA TYR A 59 10.08 7.95 4.90
C TYR A 59 11.59 7.77 4.75
N SER A 60 12.14 6.69 5.31
CA SER A 60 13.55 6.34 5.26
C SER A 60 13.73 4.88 4.85
N ALA A 61 14.98 4.43 4.81
CA ALA A 61 15.34 3.02 4.69
C ALA A 61 16.35 2.64 5.77
N ASN A 62 15.85 2.29 6.95
CA ASN A 62 16.65 1.87 8.09
C ASN A 62 17.15 0.43 7.92
N SER A 63 18.42 0.17 8.25
CA SER A 63 19.03 -1.17 8.22
C SER A 63 18.70 -2.06 9.41
N SER A 64 18.13 -1.50 10.47
CA SER A 64 17.72 -2.25 11.66
C SER A 64 16.46 -1.63 12.24
N PRO A 65 15.34 -1.67 11.48
CA PRO A 65 14.07 -1.16 11.95
C PRO A 65 13.56 -1.97 13.13
N SER A 66 12.65 -1.36 13.91
CA SER A 66 11.91 -2.09 14.93
C SER A 66 10.70 -2.77 14.28
N HIS A 67 10.33 -3.96 14.76
CA HIS A 67 9.11 -4.69 14.32
C HIS A 67 8.11 -4.84 15.47
N PRO A 68 7.61 -3.72 16.01
CA PRO A 68 6.67 -3.74 17.13
C PRO A 68 5.45 -4.59 16.78
N ASN A 69 5.13 -5.56 17.63
CA ASN A 69 4.08 -6.57 17.42
C ASN A 69 4.15 -7.30 16.07
N GLY A 70 5.35 -7.45 15.52
CA GLY A 70 5.58 -8.11 14.24
C GLY A 70 5.14 -7.29 13.03
N ALA A 71 4.94 -5.97 13.17
CA ALA A 71 4.62 -5.10 12.04
C ALA A 71 5.76 -5.08 11.01
N ASP A 72 5.39 -5.14 9.73
CA ASP A 72 6.33 -4.99 8.62
C ASP A 72 6.86 -3.55 8.56
N TYR A 73 8.17 -3.40 8.37
CA TYR A 73 8.75 -2.13 7.95
C TYR A 73 8.81 -2.08 6.43
N VAL A 74 8.28 -1.01 5.83
CA VAL A 74 8.32 -0.80 4.38
C VAL A 74 9.31 0.34 4.10
N PRO A 75 10.56 0.05 3.68
CA PRO A 75 11.55 1.08 3.43
C PRO A 75 11.17 1.94 2.21
N ILE A 76 11.52 3.22 2.26
CA ILE A 76 11.31 4.18 1.17
C ILE A 76 12.66 4.71 0.70
N ILE A 77 12.92 4.57 -0.60
CA ILE A 77 14.04 5.27 -1.25
C ILE A 77 13.58 6.68 -1.58
N ARG A 78 14.21 7.66 -0.94
CA ARG A 78 13.99 9.08 -1.24
C ARG A 78 14.81 9.47 -2.46
N LEU A 79 14.18 10.19 -3.38
CA LEU A 79 14.82 10.73 -4.57
C LEU A 79 14.86 12.26 -4.47
N THR A 80 15.83 12.89 -5.13
CA THR A 80 15.88 14.35 -5.23
C THR A 80 16.43 14.76 -6.59
N PRO A 81 16.04 15.94 -7.13
CA PRO A 81 16.56 16.41 -8.40
C PRO A 81 18.07 16.63 -8.34
N ALA A 82 18.76 16.28 -9.43
CA ALA A 82 20.17 16.55 -9.62
C ALA A 82 20.45 16.97 -11.07
N GLU A 83 21.69 17.36 -11.33
CA GLU A 83 22.17 17.58 -12.69
C GLU A 83 23.54 16.92 -12.89
N VAL A 84 23.71 16.26 -14.04
CA VAL A 84 24.99 15.70 -14.47
C VAL A 84 25.30 16.24 -15.85
N ASN A 85 26.41 16.96 -16.00
CA ASN A 85 26.81 17.62 -17.26
C ASN A 85 25.73 18.54 -17.85
N GLY A 86 24.97 19.24 -16.98
CA GLY A 86 23.88 20.13 -17.37
C GLY A 86 22.63 19.43 -17.90
N GLN A 87 22.51 18.10 -17.70
CA GLN A 87 21.29 17.35 -17.98
C GLN A 87 20.59 16.97 -16.66
N PRO A 88 19.24 17.02 -16.62
CA PRO A 88 18.48 16.57 -15.45
C PRO A 88 18.81 15.12 -15.08
N SER A 89 19.04 14.88 -13.79
CA SER A 89 19.34 13.59 -13.19
C SER A 89 18.74 13.55 -11.78
N TYR A 90 19.14 12.59 -10.96
CA TYR A 90 18.63 12.41 -9.61
C TYR A 90 19.74 12.01 -8.62
N ASN A 91 19.55 12.34 -7.35
CA ASN A 91 20.23 11.68 -6.23
C ASN A 91 19.22 10.79 -5.50
N TYR A 92 19.72 9.82 -4.73
CA TYR A 92 18.91 8.93 -3.92
C TYR A 92 19.47 8.81 -2.50
N TYR A 93 18.59 8.57 -1.52
CA TYR A 93 18.95 8.40 -0.12
C TYR A 93 18.13 7.27 0.55
N PRO A 94 18.77 6.41 1.37
CA PRO A 94 20.22 6.31 1.59
C PRO A 94 20.96 5.84 0.33
N SER A 95 22.27 6.12 0.25
CA SER A 95 23.11 5.78 -0.92
C SER A 95 24.31 4.90 -0.55
N GLY A 96 24.85 4.17 -1.53
CA GLY A 96 26.07 3.37 -1.36
C GLY A 96 25.95 2.32 -0.24
N ALA A 97 26.96 2.24 0.62
CA ALA A 97 27.03 1.25 1.70
C ALA A 97 25.85 1.32 2.69
N ALA A 98 25.26 2.50 2.88
CA ALA A 98 24.09 2.65 3.75
C ALA A 98 22.85 1.97 3.14
N LEU A 99 22.66 2.10 1.81
CA LEU A 99 21.59 1.38 1.10
C LEU A 99 21.85 -0.14 1.11
N ASP A 100 23.10 -0.56 0.92
CA ASP A 100 23.47 -1.98 0.98
C ASP A 100 23.14 -2.58 2.35
N ALA A 101 23.43 -1.86 3.43
CA ALA A 101 23.06 -2.28 4.78
C ALA A 101 21.54 -2.29 4.98
N ALA A 102 20.82 -1.32 4.42
CA ALA A 102 19.36 -1.27 4.47
C ALA A 102 18.72 -2.46 3.76
N ILE A 103 19.21 -2.84 2.58
CA ILE A 103 18.71 -4.01 1.84
C ILE A 103 19.01 -5.30 2.61
N ALA A 104 20.26 -5.47 3.08
CA ALA A 104 20.65 -6.66 3.83
C ALA A 104 19.90 -6.81 5.17
N GLY A 105 19.51 -5.70 5.79
CA GLY A 105 18.75 -5.67 7.04
C GLY A 105 17.26 -5.97 6.88
N ASN A 106 16.72 -5.91 5.66
CA ASN A 106 15.29 -6.06 5.37
C ASN A 106 15.03 -7.10 4.27
N PRO A 107 15.42 -8.37 4.47
CA PRO A 107 15.27 -9.40 3.45
C PRO A 107 13.80 -9.70 3.14
N GLY A 108 13.45 -9.72 1.86
CA GLY A 108 12.10 -9.98 1.37
C GLY A 108 11.11 -8.85 1.60
N ALA A 109 11.55 -7.67 2.06
CA ALA A 109 10.65 -6.57 2.37
C ALA A 109 9.96 -5.98 1.13
N ASP A 110 8.80 -5.35 1.34
CA ASP A 110 8.22 -4.44 0.37
C ASP A 110 8.98 -3.10 0.43
N TRP A 111 9.43 -2.58 -0.71
CA TRP A 111 10.13 -1.29 -0.85
C TRP A 111 9.30 -0.34 -1.70
N ILE A 112 9.23 0.94 -1.32
CA ILE A 112 8.66 2.00 -2.16
C ILE A 112 9.82 2.84 -2.74
N ILE A 113 9.82 3.04 -4.05
CA ILE A 113 10.80 3.90 -4.72
C ILE A 113 10.17 5.25 -5.03
N GLY A 114 10.63 6.28 -4.33
CA GLY A 114 10.13 7.65 -4.39
C GLY A 114 9.01 7.92 -3.40
N ASN A 115 8.95 9.16 -2.90
CA ASN A 115 7.85 9.69 -2.11
C ASN A 115 7.33 10.96 -2.77
N GLU A 116 6.14 10.92 -3.36
CA GLU A 116 5.54 12.02 -4.13
C GLU A 116 6.52 12.61 -5.16
N PRO A 117 7.11 11.79 -6.06
CA PRO A 117 8.02 12.29 -7.09
C PRO A 117 7.34 13.32 -8.01
N ASP A 118 6.01 13.28 -8.09
CA ASP A 118 5.19 14.18 -8.89
C ASP A 118 4.73 15.44 -8.13
N ARG A 119 5.42 15.83 -7.05
CA ARG A 119 5.13 17.04 -6.26
C ARG A 119 6.29 18.03 -6.28
N LEU A 120 6.00 19.27 -6.63
CA LEU A 120 6.95 20.38 -6.57
C LEU A 120 7.20 20.84 -5.12
N TYR A 121 8.42 21.30 -4.86
CA TYR A 121 8.92 22.04 -3.68
C TYR A 121 9.00 21.31 -2.35
N TYR A 122 8.24 20.23 -2.14
CA TYR A 122 8.06 19.63 -0.81
C TYR A 122 8.61 18.22 -0.68
N GLN A 123 8.81 17.52 -1.79
CA GLN A 123 9.13 16.09 -1.79
C GLN A 123 10.18 15.78 -2.86
N ASP A 124 10.08 14.61 -3.50
CA ASP A 124 11.14 14.11 -4.34
C ASP A 124 11.29 14.85 -5.69
N GLU A 125 10.23 15.55 -6.14
CA GLU A 125 10.24 16.55 -7.23
C GLU A 125 10.94 16.10 -8.53
N LEU A 126 10.67 14.88 -9.02
CA LEU A 126 11.27 14.44 -10.27
C LEU A 126 10.37 14.74 -11.47
N ARG A 127 11.00 15.10 -12.59
CA ARG A 127 10.33 15.03 -13.89
C ARG A 127 10.04 13.56 -14.22
N PRO A 128 8.95 13.23 -14.94
CA PRO A 128 8.57 11.85 -15.17
C PRO A 128 9.64 11.04 -15.90
N GLN A 129 10.41 11.68 -16.80
CA GLN A 129 11.51 11.02 -17.50
C GLN A 129 12.66 10.64 -16.57
N VAL A 130 12.94 11.48 -15.57
CA VAL A 130 14.01 11.25 -14.58
C VAL A 130 13.55 10.22 -13.56
N TYR A 131 12.29 10.24 -13.15
CA TYR A 131 11.74 9.20 -12.28
C TYR A 131 11.77 7.81 -12.95
N ALA A 132 11.49 7.70 -14.26
CA ALA A 132 11.62 6.43 -14.97
C ALA A 132 13.04 5.85 -14.91
N GLU A 133 14.06 6.72 -15.03
CA GLU A 133 15.47 6.35 -14.90
C GLU A 133 15.82 5.95 -13.46
N ALA A 134 15.48 6.79 -12.49
CA ALA A 134 15.70 6.52 -11.08
C ALA A 134 15.04 5.22 -10.61
N TYR A 135 13.80 4.98 -11.06
CA TYR A 135 13.07 3.76 -10.76
C TYR A 135 13.78 2.52 -11.32
N HIS A 136 14.22 2.56 -12.59
CA HIS A 136 14.95 1.45 -13.21
C HIS A 136 16.20 1.09 -12.40
N ASP A 137 17.04 2.08 -12.13
CA ASP A 137 18.33 1.87 -11.47
C ASP A 137 18.13 1.30 -10.06
N MET A 138 17.18 1.85 -9.29
CA MET A 138 16.92 1.40 -7.92
C MET A 138 16.21 0.04 -7.89
N TYR A 139 15.30 -0.24 -8.82
CA TYR A 139 14.65 -1.55 -8.96
C TYR A 139 15.69 -2.66 -9.13
N TYR A 140 16.60 -2.51 -10.11
CA TYR A 140 17.61 -3.54 -10.38
C TYR A 140 18.71 -3.59 -9.33
N LEU A 141 19.05 -2.47 -8.69
CA LEU A 141 19.97 -2.46 -7.55
C LEU A 141 19.42 -3.31 -6.40
N ILE A 142 18.17 -3.07 -5.99
CA ILE A 142 17.54 -3.80 -4.88
C ILE A 142 17.36 -5.27 -5.26
N LYS A 143 16.74 -5.56 -6.41
CA LYS A 143 16.50 -6.95 -6.88
C LYS A 143 17.80 -7.75 -7.06
N GLY A 144 18.90 -7.09 -7.43
CA GLY A 144 20.21 -7.73 -7.57
C GLY A 144 20.84 -8.16 -6.24
N LYS A 145 20.47 -7.52 -5.14
CA LYS A 145 20.94 -7.83 -3.78
C LYS A 145 19.97 -8.69 -2.99
N ASP A 146 18.67 -8.47 -3.21
CA ASP A 146 17.58 -9.23 -2.62
C ASP A 146 16.51 -9.54 -3.70
N PRO A 147 16.59 -10.73 -4.33
CA PRO A 147 15.60 -11.16 -5.31
C PRO A 147 14.19 -11.36 -4.74
N ALA A 148 14.06 -11.51 -3.41
CA ALA A 148 12.78 -11.71 -2.75
C ALA A 148 12.07 -10.38 -2.39
N ALA A 149 12.80 -9.26 -2.38
CA ALA A 149 12.21 -7.94 -2.16
C ALA A 149 11.13 -7.63 -3.19
N ARG A 150 10.06 -6.96 -2.79
CA ARG A 150 8.98 -6.52 -3.68
C ARG A 150 9.03 -5.01 -3.85
N ILE A 151 9.01 -4.54 -5.08
CA ILE A 151 9.23 -3.13 -5.41
C ILE A 151 7.95 -2.46 -5.87
N PHE A 152 7.55 -1.43 -5.13
CA PHE A 152 6.38 -0.62 -5.39
C PHE A 152 6.77 0.70 -6.05
N ALA A 153 6.17 0.95 -7.21
CA ALA A 153 6.32 2.23 -7.92
C ALA A 153 5.28 3.24 -7.44
N GLY A 154 5.61 4.52 -7.59
CA GLY A 154 4.69 5.63 -7.37
C GLY A 154 4.92 6.33 -6.04
N ALA A 155 3.94 6.19 -5.15
CA ALA A 155 3.63 7.11 -4.04
C ALA A 155 3.31 8.53 -4.53
N ILE A 156 2.59 8.65 -5.65
CA ILE A 156 2.08 9.94 -6.14
C ILE A 156 1.14 10.57 -5.10
N VAL A 157 1.09 11.91 -4.99
CA VAL A 157 0.32 12.60 -3.92
C VAL A 157 -1.17 12.24 -3.90
N GLN A 158 -1.74 12.07 -5.09
CA GLN A 158 -3.15 11.72 -5.27
C GLN A 158 -3.41 11.25 -6.71
N PRO A 159 -4.35 10.34 -6.96
CA PRO A 159 -4.58 9.81 -8.30
C PRO A 159 -5.56 10.67 -9.12
N THR A 160 -5.22 11.93 -9.37
CA THR A 160 -5.94 12.85 -10.27
C THR A 160 -5.57 12.63 -11.74
N PRO A 161 -6.39 13.09 -12.71
CA PRO A 161 -6.06 12.94 -14.13
C PRO A 161 -4.69 13.51 -14.52
N VAL A 162 -4.26 14.64 -13.94
CA VAL A 162 -2.97 15.25 -14.26
C VAL A 162 -1.78 14.42 -13.73
N ARG A 163 -1.95 13.75 -12.59
CA ARG A 163 -0.92 12.87 -12.02
C ARG A 163 -0.86 11.52 -12.72
N LEU A 164 -1.98 11.04 -13.26
CA LEU A 164 -1.97 9.89 -14.16
C LEU A 164 -1.27 10.18 -15.49
N GLN A 165 -1.34 11.41 -16.01
CA GLN A 165 -0.53 11.83 -17.17
C GLN A 165 0.97 11.81 -16.85
N TYR A 166 1.36 12.22 -15.64
CA TYR A 166 2.75 12.08 -15.18
C TYR A 166 3.21 10.62 -15.24
N LEU A 167 2.43 9.67 -14.69
CA LEU A 167 2.76 8.25 -14.74
C LEU A 167 2.75 7.68 -16.16
N ASP A 168 1.89 8.18 -17.05
CA ASP A 168 1.90 7.77 -18.46
C ASP A 168 3.20 8.17 -19.16
N ILE A 169 3.75 9.34 -18.84
CA ILE A 169 5.06 9.76 -19.36
C ILE A 169 6.18 8.90 -18.76
N VAL A 170 6.09 8.52 -17.47
CA VAL A 170 7.05 7.58 -16.84
C VAL A 170 7.08 6.26 -17.61
N LEU A 171 5.92 5.62 -17.81
CA LEU A 171 5.82 4.34 -18.50
C LEU A 171 6.28 4.42 -19.95
N LYS A 172 5.90 5.48 -20.67
CA LYS A 172 6.35 5.72 -22.04
C LYS A 172 7.88 5.86 -22.10
N THR A 173 8.44 6.67 -21.23
CA THR A 173 9.90 6.90 -21.17
C THR A 173 10.65 5.61 -20.85
N TYR A 174 10.10 4.79 -19.96
CA TYR A 174 10.71 3.51 -19.59
C TYR A 174 10.83 2.59 -20.81
N VAL A 175 9.75 2.42 -21.57
CA VAL A 175 9.76 1.60 -22.79
C VAL A 175 10.72 2.17 -23.84
N GLU A 176 10.72 3.49 -24.04
CA GLU A 176 11.62 4.15 -25.00
C GLU A 176 13.11 3.99 -24.65
N ARG A 177 13.45 3.96 -23.36
CA ARG A 177 14.84 3.85 -22.88
C ARG A 177 15.33 2.41 -22.77
N TYR A 178 14.49 1.51 -22.26
CA TYR A 178 14.91 0.16 -21.87
C TYR A 178 14.35 -0.94 -22.77
N GLY A 179 13.43 -0.61 -23.68
CA GLY A 179 12.88 -1.57 -24.65
C GLY A 179 11.92 -2.60 -24.05
N GLU A 180 11.52 -2.43 -22.79
CA GLU A 180 10.63 -3.34 -22.07
C GLU A 180 9.60 -2.56 -21.21
N PRO A 181 8.46 -3.16 -20.86
CA PRO A 181 7.54 -2.57 -19.89
C PRO A 181 8.21 -2.38 -18.53
N MET A 182 7.85 -1.30 -17.82
CA MET A 182 8.36 -1.06 -16.46
C MET A 182 7.95 -2.21 -15.52
N PRO A 183 8.91 -2.96 -14.94
CA PRO A 183 8.62 -4.01 -14.00
C PRO A 183 8.20 -3.39 -12.66
N VAL A 184 7.16 -3.94 -12.04
CA VAL A 184 6.69 -3.54 -10.71
C VAL A 184 6.19 -4.80 -9.99
N ASP A 185 6.38 -4.90 -8.68
CA ASP A 185 5.68 -5.91 -7.88
C ASP A 185 4.38 -5.36 -7.28
N GLY A 186 4.18 -4.04 -7.34
CA GLY A 186 3.01 -3.34 -6.83
C GLY A 186 3.04 -1.84 -7.14
N TRP A 187 1.94 -1.16 -6.80
CA TRP A 187 1.85 0.29 -6.88
C TRP A 187 1.56 0.88 -5.51
N ALA A 188 2.18 2.00 -5.19
CA ALA A 188 1.87 2.82 -4.03
C ALA A 188 1.26 4.14 -4.48
N ILE A 189 0.30 4.67 -3.72
CA ILE A 189 -0.27 6.00 -3.91
C ILE A 189 -0.49 6.67 -2.56
N HIS A 190 -0.49 7.99 -2.56
CA HIS A 190 -1.14 8.77 -1.52
C HIS A 190 -2.54 9.17 -1.98
N ASN A 191 -3.36 9.65 -1.06
CA ASN A 191 -4.68 10.18 -1.42
C ASN A 191 -5.10 11.31 -0.47
N PHE A 192 -4.21 12.28 -0.25
CA PHE A 192 -4.65 13.57 0.26
C PHE A 192 -5.32 14.33 -0.86
N ILE A 193 -6.59 14.67 -0.64
CA ILE A 193 -7.35 15.45 -1.60
C ILE A 193 -6.85 16.90 -1.52
N LEU A 194 -6.03 17.29 -2.49
CA LEU A 194 -5.32 18.57 -2.52
C LEU A 194 -5.59 19.32 -3.82
N ASN A 195 -5.51 20.65 -3.74
CA ASN A 195 -5.65 21.52 -4.88
C ASN A 195 -4.44 21.41 -5.84
N GLU A 196 -4.70 21.42 -7.13
CA GLU A 196 -3.73 21.31 -8.22
C GLU A 196 -3.90 22.50 -9.14
N ARG A 197 -3.09 23.53 -8.90
CA ARG A 197 -3.00 24.71 -9.73
C ARG A 197 -1.54 25.12 -9.82
N SER A 198 -1.09 25.49 -11.01
CA SER A 198 0.31 25.80 -11.27
C SER A 198 0.76 27.05 -10.51
N CYS A 199 1.62 26.91 -9.49
CA CYS A 199 2.17 28.09 -8.83
C CYS A 199 2.99 28.95 -9.78
N GLY A 200 3.75 28.33 -10.69
CA GLY A 200 4.55 29.04 -11.67
C GLY A 200 3.71 29.88 -12.65
N HIS A 201 2.61 29.31 -13.17
CA HIS A 201 1.72 30.03 -14.09
C HIS A 201 1.00 31.19 -13.39
N TYR A 202 0.45 30.92 -12.21
CA TYR A 202 -0.33 31.90 -11.45
C TYR A 202 0.53 32.85 -10.61
N ALA A 203 1.87 32.77 -10.67
CA ALA A 203 2.74 33.77 -10.07
C ALA A 203 2.61 35.13 -10.80
N ASP A 204 2.30 35.11 -12.10
CA ASP A 204 2.00 36.31 -12.89
C ASP A 204 0.60 36.84 -12.58
N GLU A 205 0.50 38.13 -12.23
CA GLU A 205 -0.77 38.80 -11.95
C GLU A 205 -1.70 38.81 -13.18
N ALA A 206 -1.14 38.83 -14.39
CA ALA A 206 -1.92 38.77 -15.64
C ALA A 206 -2.62 37.42 -15.85
N ASN A 207 -2.12 36.35 -15.22
CA ASN A 207 -2.64 34.99 -15.38
C ASN A 207 -3.60 34.60 -14.25
N LYS A 208 -3.86 35.47 -13.27
CA LYS A 208 -4.71 35.13 -12.13
C LYS A 208 -6.12 34.73 -12.59
N PRO A 209 -6.66 33.60 -12.09
CA PRO A 209 -7.96 33.12 -12.51
C PRO A 209 -9.05 34.05 -11.97
N ALA A 210 -10.24 34.05 -12.58
CA ALA A 210 -11.34 34.92 -12.16
C ALA A 210 -11.74 34.70 -10.68
N ASP A 211 -11.56 33.48 -10.15
CA ASP A 211 -11.82 33.15 -8.75
C ASP A 211 -10.74 33.69 -7.78
N TYR A 212 -9.63 34.26 -8.26
CA TYR A 212 -8.65 35.01 -7.46
C TYR A 212 -9.16 36.38 -7.00
N ALA A 213 -10.08 37.02 -7.73
CA ALA A 213 -10.59 38.34 -7.35
C ALA A 213 -11.33 38.33 -5.99
N ILE A 214 -11.78 37.15 -5.56
CA ILE A 214 -12.48 36.92 -4.28
C ILE A 214 -11.50 36.94 -3.09
N THR A 215 -10.21 36.63 -3.30
CA THR A 215 -9.19 36.64 -2.23
C THR A 215 -8.56 38.01 -1.99
N LYS A 216 -8.93 39.04 -2.77
CA LYS A 216 -8.28 40.37 -2.78
C LYS A 216 -8.63 41.27 -1.58
N THR A 217 -9.54 40.86 -0.70
CA THR A 217 -10.01 41.66 0.45
C THR A 217 -9.14 41.52 1.70
N GLN A 218 -8.08 40.69 1.70
CA GLN A 218 -7.17 40.49 2.83
C GLN A 218 -5.68 40.66 2.41
N PRO A 219 -5.01 41.76 2.80
CA PRO A 219 -3.61 42.06 2.43
C PRO A 219 -2.57 41.05 2.91
N THR A 220 -2.92 40.15 3.83
CA THR A 220 -2.02 39.18 4.48
C THR A 220 -1.90 37.85 3.73
N TYR A 221 -2.73 37.60 2.71
CA TYR A 221 -2.75 36.35 1.95
C TYR A 221 -2.56 36.60 0.45
N ASN A 222 -1.34 36.98 0.09
CA ASN A 222 -0.90 37.17 -1.29
C ASN A 222 -0.82 35.82 -2.03
N SER A 223 -0.96 35.80 -3.36
CA SER A 223 -0.69 34.75 -4.39
C SER A 223 -0.75 33.23 -4.08
N GLY A 224 -0.36 32.75 -2.91
CA GLY A 224 -0.34 31.36 -2.46
C GLY A 224 -1.71 30.72 -2.20
N LEU A 225 -2.81 31.47 -2.24
CA LEU A 225 -4.17 30.91 -2.16
C LEU A 225 -4.66 30.28 -3.46
N VAL A 226 -4.02 30.57 -4.60
CA VAL A 226 -4.43 29.98 -5.90
C VAL A 226 -3.84 28.58 -6.07
N CYS A 227 -2.57 28.41 -5.68
CA CYS A 227 -1.78 27.21 -5.97
C CYS A 227 -1.38 26.43 -4.71
N TRP A 228 -2.20 26.50 -3.66
CA TRP A 228 -2.01 25.69 -2.45
C TRP A 228 -2.15 24.19 -2.75
N GLY A 229 -1.65 23.34 -1.85
CA GLY A 229 -1.83 21.89 -1.92
C GLY A 229 -0.71 21.19 -2.69
N ALA A 230 -1.09 20.61 -3.83
CA ALA A 230 -0.31 19.62 -4.58
C ALA A 230 0.48 20.21 -5.76
N ASP A 231 0.09 21.39 -6.26
CA ASP A 231 0.59 21.99 -7.51
C ASP A 231 0.41 21.04 -8.73
N ILE A 232 0.91 21.42 -9.90
CA ILE A 232 0.97 20.59 -11.10
C ILE A 232 2.28 19.79 -11.10
N PRO A 233 2.28 18.50 -11.49
CA PRO A 233 3.49 17.69 -11.52
C PRO A 233 4.66 18.30 -12.29
N PRO A 234 5.91 18.07 -11.86
CA PRO A 234 7.09 18.57 -12.56
C PRO A 234 7.12 18.11 -14.02
N GLY A 235 7.36 19.05 -14.95
CA GLY A 235 7.48 18.76 -16.37
C GLY A 235 6.17 18.65 -17.15
N LEU A 236 5.01 18.85 -16.51
CA LEU A 236 3.71 18.95 -17.19
C LEU A 236 3.36 20.41 -17.50
N THR A 237 2.58 20.63 -18.57
CA THR A 237 2.16 21.96 -19.03
C THR A 237 0.74 22.35 -18.59
N ALA A 238 0.06 21.47 -17.86
CA ALA A 238 -1.26 21.77 -17.30
C ALA A 238 -1.17 22.99 -16.38
N VAL A 239 -2.22 23.80 -16.37
CA VAL A 239 -2.32 24.96 -15.45
C VAL A 239 -3.21 24.65 -14.26
N ASP A 240 -4.23 23.81 -14.45
CA ASP A 240 -5.18 23.33 -13.44
C ASP A 240 -5.33 21.80 -13.55
N GLY A 241 -5.45 21.15 -12.39
CA GLY A 241 -5.87 19.75 -12.23
C GLY A 241 -7.17 19.70 -11.42
N LEU A 242 -7.16 19.00 -10.28
CA LEU A 242 -8.21 19.12 -9.27
C LEU A 242 -8.16 20.50 -8.61
N VAL A 243 -9.14 21.36 -8.90
CA VAL A 243 -9.24 22.68 -8.27
C VAL A 243 -10.09 22.60 -7.01
N ILE A 244 -9.54 23.09 -5.89
CA ILE A 244 -10.26 23.30 -4.63
C ILE A 244 -10.14 24.77 -4.24
N ARG A 245 -11.24 25.50 -4.41
CA ARG A 245 -11.30 26.95 -4.21
C ARG A 245 -11.40 27.31 -2.73
N ILE A 246 -10.56 28.26 -2.32
CA ILE A 246 -10.61 28.89 -1.00
C ILE A 246 -11.18 30.30 -1.17
N TYR A 247 -12.20 30.62 -0.39
CA TYR A 247 -12.70 31.99 -0.22
C TYR A 247 -13.22 32.20 1.19
N GLU A 248 -13.10 33.43 1.69
CA GLU A 248 -13.68 33.88 2.95
C GLU A 248 -14.89 34.79 2.70
N PRO A 249 -15.97 34.69 3.52
CA PRO A 249 -16.15 33.69 4.56
C PRO A 249 -16.29 32.28 3.94
N PHE A 250 -16.02 31.22 4.71
CA PHE A 250 -16.20 29.83 4.23
C PHE A 250 -17.62 29.52 3.73
N TYR A 251 -18.55 30.42 4.01
CA TYR A 251 -19.85 30.54 3.36
C TYR A 251 -20.00 31.97 2.85
N ASP A 252 -20.19 32.14 1.54
CA ASP A 252 -20.57 33.41 0.95
C ASP A 252 -22.11 33.55 0.99
N PRO A 253 -22.67 34.43 1.83
CA PRO A 253 -24.13 34.60 1.94
C PRO A 253 -24.76 35.26 0.71
N GLN A 254 -23.98 35.91 -0.16
CA GLN A 254 -24.46 36.58 -1.37
C GLN A 254 -24.58 35.60 -2.53
N THR A 255 -23.60 34.72 -2.69
CA THR A 255 -23.61 33.70 -3.74
C THR A 255 -24.16 32.35 -3.28
N ARG A 256 -24.36 32.17 -1.97
CA ARG A 256 -24.72 30.90 -1.29
C ARG A 256 -23.75 29.76 -1.61
N LYS A 257 -22.47 30.08 -1.83
CA LYS A 257 -21.45 29.07 -2.10
C LYS A 257 -20.58 28.86 -0.86
N TYR A 258 -20.20 27.61 -0.62
CA TYR A 258 -19.28 27.22 0.44
C TYR A 258 -17.88 27.05 -0.12
N SER A 259 -16.87 27.52 0.60
CA SER A 259 -15.47 27.17 0.33
C SER A 259 -15.36 25.67 0.08
N GLU A 260 -14.53 25.29 -0.88
CA GLU A 260 -14.44 23.89 -1.31
C GLU A 260 -13.50 23.08 -0.40
N LEU A 261 -12.93 23.68 0.65
CA LEU A 261 -12.09 23.00 1.63
C LEU A 261 -12.70 21.68 2.15
N PRO A 262 -14.02 21.55 2.45
CA PRO A 262 -14.57 20.26 2.87
C PRO A 262 -14.32 19.10 1.90
N LEU A 263 -14.02 19.37 0.61
CA LEU A 263 -13.59 18.34 -0.34
C LEU A 263 -12.33 17.61 0.13
N THR A 264 -11.45 18.24 0.92
CA THR A 264 -10.22 17.61 1.41
C THR A 264 -10.46 16.45 2.37
N ALA A 265 -11.70 16.27 2.84
CA ALA A 265 -12.16 15.15 3.66
C ALA A 265 -13.47 14.53 3.11
N ASP A 266 -13.67 14.59 1.79
CA ASP A 266 -14.85 14.00 1.14
C ASP A 266 -14.62 12.53 0.75
N ILE A 267 -15.43 11.64 1.32
CA ILE A 267 -15.32 10.19 1.08
C ILE A 267 -15.62 9.80 -0.37
N ASN A 268 -16.49 10.52 -1.08
CA ASN A 268 -16.84 10.18 -2.46
C ASN A 268 -15.68 10.51 -3.40
N LEU A 269 -15.06 11.67 -3.23
CA LEU A 269 -13.89 12.06 -3.99
C LEU A 269 -12.69 11.16 -3.66
N PHE A 270 -12.50 10.80 -2.39
CA PHE A 270 -11.52 9.78 -1.98
C PHE A 270 -11.73 8.45 -2.73
N ALA A 271 -12.96 7.91 -2.74
CA ALA A 271 -13.29 6.66 -3.41
C ALA A 271 -13.13 6.73 -4.94
N GLN A 272 -13.55 7.85 -5.55
CA GLN A 272 -13.36 8.09 -6.99
C GLN A 272 -11.89 8.06 -7.39
N GLN A 273 -11.02 8.59 -6.53
CA GLN A 273 -9.57 8.59 -6.71
C GLN A 273 -9.00 7.17 -6.71
N ILE A 274 -9.39 6.32 -5.75
CA ILE A 274 -9.00 4.91 -5.72
C ILE A 274 -9.47 4.15 -6.97
N VAL A 275 -10.74 4.31 -7.36
CA VAL A 275 -11.30 3.66 -8.56
C VAL A 275 -10.58 4.14 -9.81
N ARG A 276 -10.25 5.43 -9.91
CA ARG A 276 -9.51 5.99 -11.05
C ARG A 276 -8.12 5.37 -11.18
N PHE A 277 -7.39 5.22 -10.08
CA PHE A 277 -6.09 4.57 -10.10
C PHE A 277 -6.20 3.09 -10.49
N ARG A 278 -7.19 2.37 -9.96
CA ARG A 278 -7.42 0.96 -10.33
C ARG A 278 -7.84 0.79 -11.79
N GLN A 279 -8.62 1.71 -12.34
CA GLN A 279 -8.91 1.75 -13.76
C GLN A 279 -7.62 1.97 -14.58
N TRP A 280 -6.78 2.92 -14.17
CA TRP A 280 -5.49 3.17 -14.81
C TRP A 280 -4.57 1.95 -14.78
N MET A 281 -4.52 1.21 -13.65
CA MET A 281 -3.81 -0.07 -13.52
C MET A 281 -4.39 -1.13 -14.47
N TYR A 282 -5.72 -1.28 -14.50
CA TYR A 282 -6.40 -2.23 -15.37
C TYR A 282 -6.08 -2.00 -16.85
N ASP A 283 -6.16 -0.75 -17.30
CA ASP A 283 -5.92 -0.37 -18.70
C ASP A 283 -4.47 -0.65 -19.16
N ARG A 284 -3.55 -0.84 -18.20
CA ARG A 284 -2.12 -1.09 -18.43
C ARG A 284 -1.68 -2.51 -18.05
N GLY A 285 -2.62 -3.39 -17.70
CA GLY A 285 -2.32 -4.79 -17.37
C GLY A 285 -1.80 -5.02 -15.95
N TYR A 286 -1.92 -4.04 -15.05
CA TYR A 286 -1.46 -4.13 -13.66
C TYR A 286 -2.53 -4.67 -12.69
N THR A 287 -3.67 -5.19 -13.15
CA THR A 287 -4.76 -5.70 -12.29
C THR A 287 -4.29 -6.78 -11.30
N ASN A 288 -3.32 -7.61 -11.71
CA ASN A 288 -2.73 -8.65 -10.87
C ASN A 288 -1.60 -8.15 -9.96
N HIS A 289 -1.54 -6.83 -9.69
CA HIS A 289 -0.60 -6.24 -8.75
C HIS A 289 -1.35 -5.59 -7.58
N PRO A 290 -0.80 -5.66 -6.36
CA PRO A 290 -1.35 -4.99 -5.19
C PRO A 290 -1.25 -3.46 -5.32
N LEU A 291 -2.21 -2.77 -4.71
CA LEU A 291 -2.18 -1.33 -4.52
C LEU A 291 -2.08 -1.01 -3.04
N TYR A 292 -1.03 -0.28 -2.66
CA TYR A 292 -0.85 0.27 -1.32
C TYR A 292 -1.29 1.72 -1.31
N LEU A 293 -2.12 2.07 -0.33
CA LEU A 293 -2.38 3.45 0.02
C LEU A 293 -1.40 3.82 1.13
N SER A 294 -0.20 4.25 0.75
CA SER A 294 0.94 4.46 1.66
C SER A 294 0.83 5.73 2.49
N GLU A 295 -0.08 6.64 2.14
CA GLU A 295 -0.36 7.81 2.97
C GLU A 295 -1.72 8.43 2.61
N TYR A 296 -2.52 8.71 3.63
CA TYR A 296 -3.72 9.55 3.48
C TYR A 296 -4.21 10.02 4.86
N GLY A 297 -5.14 10.96 4.86
CA GLY A 297 -5.75 11.49 6.07
C GLY A 297 -6.38 12.85 5.82
N VAL A 298 -6.51 13.64 6.88
CA VAL A 298 -6.99 15.02 6.81
C VAL A 298 -5.86 15.94 7.26
N LEU A 299 -5.29 16.73 6.35
CA LEU A 299 -4.17 17.61 6.70
C LEU A 299 -4.62 18.93 7.34
N LEU A 300 -5.78 19.45 6.92
CA LEU A 300 -6.21 20.79 7.31
C LEU A 300 -6.53 20.87 8.81
N PRO A 301 -5.95 21.85 9.54
CA PRO A 301 -6.18 22.01 10.98
C PRO A 301 -7.61 22.40 11.35
N GLU A 302 -7.96 22.23 12.63
CA GLU A 302 -9.27 22.59 13.19
C GLU A 302 -9.66 24.06 12.95
N ARG A 303 -8.70 24.99 12.90
CA ARG A 303 -8.96 26.41 12.58
C ARG A 303 -9.63 26.63 11.21
N PHE A 304 -9.56 25.65 10.31
CA PHE A 304 -10.26 25.65 9.01
C PHE A 304 -11.58 24.86 9.03
N GLY A 305 -12.07 24.49 10.20
CA GLY A 305 -13.33 23.77 10.40
C GLY A 305 -13.20 22.25 10.50
N PHE A 306 -11.98 21.68 10.46
CA PHE A 306 -11.74 20.24 10.55
C PHE A 306 -11.63 19.78 12.00
N THR A 307 -12.76 19.81 12.70
CA THR A 307 -12.86 19.34 14.09
C THR A 307 -12.54 17.86 14.20
N THR A 308 -12.22 17.39 15.41
CA THR A 308 -12.05 15.97 15.73
C THR A 308 -13.17 15.09 15.17
N SER A 309 -14.42 15.55 15.23
CA SER A 309 -15.57 14.78 14.72
C SER A 309 -15.51 14.58 13.20
N ILE A 310 -15.05 15.57 12.44
CA ILE A 310 -14.91 15.47 10.98
C ILE A 310 -13.76 14.52 10.63
N VAL A 311 -12.62 14.65 11.31
CA VAL A 311 -11.46 13.79 11.08
C VAL A 311 -11.76 12.33 11.42
N ASN A 312 -12.37 12.06 12.58
CA ASN A 312 -12.75 10.71 12.98
C ASN A 312 -13.83 10.12 12.06
N LYS A 313 -14.78 10.93 11.59
CA LYS A 313 -15.76 10.47 10.61
C LYS A 313 -15.07 10.05 9.31
N PHE A 314 -14.16 10.86 8.78
CA PHE A 314 -13.41 10.53 7.56
C PHE A 314 -12.55 9.28 7.73
N MET A 315 -11.85 9.14 8.87
CA MET A 315 -11.11 7.92 9.20
C MET A 315 -12.00 6.67 9.16
N THR A 316 -13.13 6.70 9.87
CA THR A 316 -14.06 5.57 9.92
C THR A 316 -14.69 5.26 8.55
N ASP A 317 -15.10 6.29 7.80
CA ASP A 317 -15.67 6.13 6.46
C ASP A 317 -14.65 5.52 5.48
N THR A 318 -13.39 5.96 5.53
CA THR A 318 -12.32 5.43 4.68
C THR A 318 -11.94 4.00 5.05
N PHE A 319 -11.85 3.66 6.34
CA PHE A 319 -11.63 2.26 6.75
C PHE A 319 -12.77 1.36 6.27
N ASN A 320 -14.03 1.78 6.44
CA ASN A 320 -15.18 1.04 5.93
C ASN A 320 -15.10 0.82 4.42
N TYR A 321 -14.74 1.85 3.65
CA TYR A 321 -14.56 1.74 2.21
C TYR A 321 -13.41 0.79 1.83
N LEU A 322 -12.22 1.00 2.40
CA LEU A 322 -10.99 0.28 2.04
C LEU A 322 -11.05 -1.21 2.39
N LEU A 323 -11.73 -1.58 3.48
CA LEU A 323 -11.85 -2.98 3.89
C LEU A 323 -12.90 -3.78 3.09
N ASN A 324 -13.95 -3.11 2.60
CA ASN A 324 -15.14 -3.78 2.06
C ASN A 324 -15.34 -3.62 0.56
N THR A 325 -14.66 -2.68 -0.10
CA THR A 325 -14.88 -2.42 -1.53
C THR A 325 -14.12 -3.41 -2.40
N THR A 326 -14.86 -4.16 -3.20
CA THR A 326 -14.35 -5.09 -4.19
C THR A 326 -14.90 -4.77 -5.58
N ASP A 327 -14.15 -5.12 -6.63
CA ASP A 327 -14.59 -5.01 -8.02
C ASP A 327 -13.93 -6.14 -8.83
N ALA A 328 -14.72 -7.03 -9.43
CA ALA A 328 -14.21 -8.20 -10.14
C ALA A 328 -13.36 -7.86 -11.37
N ARG A 329 -13.46 -6.64 -11.90
CA ARG A 329 -12.67 -6.15 -13.03
C ARG A 329 -11.43 -5.40 -12.57
N LEU A 330 -11.57 -4.55 -11.56
CA LEU A 330 -10.54 -3.58 -11.15
C LEU A 330 -9.72 -4.03 -9.95
N GLY A 331 -10.25 -4.93 -9.13
CA GLY A 331 -9.64 -5.37 -7.89
C GLY A 331 -8.58 -6.45 -8.07
N TYR A 332 -7.74 -6.60 -7.05
CA TYR A 332 -6.65 -7.58 -7.05
C TYR A 332 -7.16 -9.00 -6.71
N PRO A 333 -7.08 -9.98 -7.63
CA PRO A 333 -7.74 -11.28 -7.44
C PRO A 333 -7.25 -12.06 -6.23
N ALA A 334 -5.96 -11.99 -5.89
CA ALA A 334 -5.39 -12.68 -4.74
C ALA A 334 -5.92 -12.17 -3.40
N ASP A 335 -6.56 -10.99 -3.39
CA ASP A 335 -7.16 -10.37 -2.22
C ASP A 335 -8.69 -10.26 -2.31
N ASN A 336 -9.34 -11.27 -2.91
CA ASN A 336 -10.79 -11.28 -3.16
C ASN A 336 -11.29 -10.04 -3.91
N TYR A 337 -10.49 -9.58 -4.89
CA TYR A 337 -10.81 -8.42 -5.73
C TYR A 337 -10.98 -7.11 -4.96
N ARG A 338 -10.32 -6.95 -3.80
CA ARG A 338 -10.26 -5.67 -3.10
C ARG A 338 -9.45 -4.65 -3.89
N LEU A 339 -9.89 -3.39 -3.78
CA LEU A 339 -9.23 -2.27 -4.45
C LEU A 339 -7.95 -1.79 -3.75
N VAL A 340 -7.74 -2.05 -2.45
CA VAL A 340 -6.52 -1.66 -1.73
C VAL A 340 -6.14 -2.78 -0.77
N GLN A 341 -4.86 -3.17 -0.78
CA GLN A 341 -4.37 -4.29 0.03
C GLN A 341 -3.92 -3.83 1.41
N ARG A 342 -3.21 -2.70 1.46
CA ARG A 342 -2.70 -2.10 2.68
C ARG A 342 -2.94 -0.59 2.67
N LEU A 343 -3.35 -0.05 3.82
CA LEU A 343 -3.60 1.38 4.07
C LEU A 343 -2.65 1.87 5.17
N SER A 344 -2.21 3.12 5.07
CA SER A 344 -1.41 3.78 6.10
C SER A 344 -1.97 5.16 6.41
N TRP A 345 -2.37 5.36 7.66
CA TRP A 345 -2.92 6.64 8.13
C TRP A 345 -1.79 7.60 8.51
N TYR A 346 -1.88 8.83 8.01
CA TYR A 346 -1.00 9.92 8.41
C TYR A 346 -1.57 10.64 9.65
N SER A 347 -0.93 10.61 10.81
CA SER A 347 0.37 9.99 11.16
C SER A 347 0.45 9.71 12.67
N THR A 348 1.58 9.21 13.18
CA THR A 348 1.80 9.07 14.64
C THR A 348 1.70 10.43 15.35
N VAL A 349 2.53 11.39 14.98
CA VAL A 349 2.48 12.77 15.49
C VAL A 349 2.99 13.75 14.44
N ASP A 350 2.24 14.80 14.19
CA ASP A 350 2.64 15.94 13.36
C ASP A 350 1.92 17.22 13.84
N PRO A 351 2.65 18.23 14.36
CA PRO A 351 2.04 19.48 14.83
C PRO A 351 1.65 20.43 13.68
N GLY A 352 2.13 20.21 12.46
CA GLY A 352 1.82 21.02 11.29
C GLY A 352 0.48 20.66 10.65
N PHE A 353 0.02 19.42 10.86
CA PHE A 353 -1.18 18.87 10.23
C PHE A 353 -2.13 18.23 11.24
N ASN A 354 -3.35 17.95 10.78
CA ASN A 354 -4.36 17.26 11.58
C ASN A 354 -4.18 15.73 11.45
N GLY A 355 -4.96 14.95 12.20
CA GLY A 355 -4.96 13.49 12.09
C GLY A 355 -3.93 12.73 12.94
N SER A 356 -3.06 13.43 13.69
CA SER A 356 -2.10 12.79 14.61
C SER A 356 -2.78 11.77 15.53
N LEU A 357 -2.29 10.54 15.56
CA LEU A 357 -2.82 9.47 16.43
C LEU A 357 -2.38 9.63 17.89
N TYR A 358 -1.28 10.36 18.12
CA TYR A 358 -0.77 10.65 19.45
C TYR A 358 -0.62 12.16 19.65
N THR A 359 -0.69 12.58 20.91
CA THR A 359 -0.34 13.93 21.34
C THR A 359 0.81 13.85 22.34
N SER A 360 1.72 14.83 22.27
CA SER A 360 2.79 14.96 23.25
C SER A 360 2.28 15.53 24.56
N LEU A 361 2.77 14.98 25.67
CA LEU A 361 2.61 15.53 27.03
C LEU A 361 3.73 16.51 27.41
N SER A 362 4.71 16.70 26.52
CA SER A 362 5.81 17.64 26.67
C SER A 362 5.42 19.04 26.17
N ASN A 363 6.23 20.04 26.51
CA ASN A 363 6.11 21.38 25.95
C ASN A 363 6.60 21.48 24.50
N VAL A 364 7.29 20.45 24.00
CA VAL A 364 7.67 20.33 22.59
C VAL A 364 6.74 19.29 21.94
N PRO A 365 5.85 19.69 21.00
CA PRO A 365 4.78 18.83 20.47
C PRO A 365 5.23 17.51 19.82
N THR A 366 6.51 17.39 19.47
CA THR A 366 7.12 16.21 18.85
C THR A 366 7.96 15.38 19.81
N GLN A 367 8.00 15.68 21.10
CA GLN A 367 8.82 14.96 22.09
C GLN A 367 7.97 14.07 23.00
N PRO A 368 8.48 12.89 23.41
CA PRO A 368 7.80 12.05 24.38
C PRO A 368 7.71 12.71 25.79
N PRO A 369 6.88 12.19 26.70
CA PRO A 369 5.98 11.03 26.51
C PRO A 369 4.76 11.40 25.67
N PHE A 370 4.22 10.40 24.98
CA PHE A 370 3.02 10.52 24.15
C PHE A 370 1.83 9.81 24.78
N GLU A 371 0.63 10.32 24.52
CA GLU A 371 -0.64 9.66 24.82
C GLU A 371 -1.52 9.60 23.57
N LEU A 372 -2.48 8.68 23.54
CA LEU A 372 -3.43 8.58 22.43
C LEU A 372 -4.24 9.87 22.29
N SER A 373 -4.26 10.41 21.08
CA SER A 373 -5.15 11.52 20.73
C SER A 373 -6.59 11.02 20.54
N PRO A 374 -7.57 11.92 20.40
CA PRO A 374 -8.92 11.54 19.99
C PRO A 374 -9.00 10.78 18.65
N MET A 375 -8.04 10.99 17.74
CA MET A 375 -7.93 10.24 16.48
C MET A 375 -7.32 8.86 16.73
N GLY A 376 -6.30 8.76 17.58
CA GLY A 376 -5.73 7.49 18.02
C GLY A 376 -6.76 6.58 18.70
N ALA A 377 -7.56 7.16 19.61
CA ALA A 377 -8.66 6.44 20.27
C ALA A 377 -9.72 5.93 19.27
N ASN A 378 -10.04 6.71 18.23
CA ASN A 378 -10.96 6.26 17.17
C ASN A 378 -10.37 5.12 16.34
N TYR A 379 -9.08 5.21 16.00
CA TYR A 379 -8.36 4.13 15.30
C TYR A 379 -8.37 2.83 16.12
N GLN A 380 -7.97 2.90 17.40
CA GLN A 380 -7.98 1.79 18.34
C GLN A 380 -9.38 1.17 18.46
N ALA A 381 -10.41 2.01 18.67
CA ALA A 381 -11.79 1.55 18.80
C ALA A 381 -12.29 0.86 17.52
N TYR A 382 -11.86 1.31 16.34
CA TYR A 382 -12.20 0.69 15.08
C TYR A 382 -11.53 -0.67 14.89
N THR A 383 -10.23 -0.79 15.22
CA THR A 383 -9.49 -2.04 15.00
C THR A 383 -9.74 -3.09 16.07
N ALA A 384 -10.08 -2.70 17.30
CA ALA A 384 -10.35 -3.60 18.42
C ALA A 384 -11.30 -4.78 18.10
N PRO A 385 -12.49 -4.58 17.48
CA PRO A 385 -13.41 -5.69 17.20
C PRO A 385 -13.05 -6.55 15.99
N ILE A 386 -12.00 -6.21 15.22
CA ILE A 386 -11.69 -6.93 13.97
C ILE A 386 -11.03 -8.28 14.26
N THR A 387 -11.68 -9.37 13.87
CA THR A 387 -11.10 -10.72 13.98
C THR A 387 -9.98 -10.93 12.96
N VAL A 388 -8.89 -11.56 13.39
CA VAL A 388 -7.85 -12.03 12.47
C VAL A 388 -8.34 -13.28 11.74
N THR A 389 -8.17 -13.29 10.43
CA THR A 389 -8.68 -14.32 9.52
C THR A 389 -7.60 -14.73 8.53
N THR A 390 -7.67 -16.00 8.14
CA THR A 390 -6.92 -16.58 7.03
C THR A 390 -7.92 -16.94 5.93
N SER A 391 -7.58 -16.61 4.68
CA SER A 391 -8.43 -16.91 3.52
C SER A 391 -7.55 -17.32 2.36
N VAL A 392 -6.90 -18.48 2.54
CA VAL A 392 -5.97 -19.06 1.58
C VAL A 392 -6.73 -19.64 0.40
N SER A 393 -6.27 -19.35 -0.82
CA SER A 393 -6.81 -19.94 -2.04
C SER A 393 -5.72 -20.21 -3.08
N LEU A 394 -5.97 -21.19 -3.94
CA LEU A 394 -5.18 -21.41 -5.14
C LEU A 394 -5.70 -20.46 -6.23
N THR A 395 -5.02 -19.34 -6.44
CA THR A 395 -5.50 -18.23 -7.28
C THR A 395 -5.29 -18.50 -8.76
N GLU A 396 -4.20 -19.19 -9.12
CA GLU A 396 -3.84 -19.48 -10.51
C GLU A 396 -3.14 -20.84 -10.65
N LEU A 397 -3.35 -21.49 -11.80
CA LEU A 397 -2.52 -22.59 -12.31
C LEU A 397 -2.18 -22.31 -13.78
N ALA A 398 -0.91 -22.09 -14.08
CA ALA A 398 -0.40 -21.85 -15.41
C ALA A 398 0.47 -23.01 -15.91
N ILE A 399 0.43 -23.26 -17.21
CA ILE A 399 1.36 -24.14 -17.93
C ILE A 399 2.31 -23.23 -18.70
N ILE A 400 3.62 -23.47 -18.61
CA ILE A 400 4.66 -22.63 -19.21
C ILE A 400 5.60 -23.50 -20.04
N PRO A 401 5.74 -23.28 -21.36
CA PRO A 401 4.93 -22.37 -22.16
C PRO A 401 3.44 -22.81 -22.22
N GLY A 402 2.52 -21.85 -22.35
CA GLY A 402 1.07 -22.10 -22.34
C GLY A 402 0.56 -23.01 -23.47
N SER A 403 1.39 -23.24 -24.47
CA SER A 403 1.21 -24.28 -25.48
C SER A 403 2.56 -24.91 -25.80
N VAL A 404 2.58 -26.22 -25.91
CA VAL A 404 3.74 -26.96 -26.42
C VAL A 404 3.65 -27.01 -27.94
N LEU A 405 4.55 -26.29 -28.62
CA LEU A 405 4.79 -26.52 -30.03
C LEU A 405 5.90 -27.57 -30.16
N SER A 406 5.52 -28.84 -30.31
CA SER A 406 6.48 -29.91 -30.49
C SER A 406 6.01 -30.90 -31.53
N THR A 407 6.91 -31.23 -32.47
CA THR A 407 6.75 -32.33 -33.43
C THR A 407 7.25 -33.66 -32.86
N SER A 408 7.87 -33.66 -31.68
CA SER A 408 8.42 -34.84 -31.00
C SER A 408 8.03 -34.85 -29.52
N VAL A 409 7.21 -35.82 -29.13
CA VAL A 409 6.86 -36.09 -27.73
C VAL A 409 7.78 -37.18 -27.16
N PRO A 410 8.07 -37.20 -25.83
CA PRO A 410 7.54 -36.31 -24.81
C PRO A 410 8.10 -34.88 -24.89
N ALA A 411 7.26 -33.91 -24.53
CA ALA A 411 7.67 -32.52 -24.37
C ALA A 411 7.76 -32.13 -22.89
N THR A 412 8.41 -31.00 -22.63
CA THR A 412 8.60 -30.47 -21.28
C THR A 412 7.86 -29.16 -21.10
N VAL A 413 7.10 -29.05 -20.01
CA VAL A 413 6.47 -27.82 -19.54
C VAL A 413 6.76 -27.60 -18.05
N THR A 414 6.58 -26.37 -17.58
CA THR A 414 6.52 -26.04 -16.16
C THR A 414 5.07 -25.80 -15.77
N LEU A 415 4.60 -26.47 -14.73
CA LEU A 415 3.36 -26.14 -14.05
C LEU A 415 3.68 -25.14 -12.95
N ARG A 416 2.96 -24.01 -12.90
CA ARG A 416 3.15 -22.94 -11.93
C ARG A 416 1.82 -22.66 -11.22
N ALA A 417 1.78 -22.90 -9.91
CA ALA A 417 0.65 -22.61 -9.06
C ALA A 417 0.91 -21.34 -8.25
N THR A 418 -0.06 -20.44 -8.21
CA THR A 418 -0.03 -19.25 -7.35
C THR A 418 -1.01 -19.45 -6.19
N VAL A 419 -0.50 -19.38 -4.97
CA VAL A 419 -1.30 -19.42 -3.74
C VAL A 419 -1.42 -17.99 -3.24
N GLY A 420 -2.62 -17.55 -2.87
CA GLY A 420 -2.86 -16.23 -2.28
C GLY A 420 -3.66 -16.31 -1.00
N ASN A 421 -3.59 -15.27 -0.17
CA ASN A 421 -4.35 -15.20 1.07
C ASN A 421 -5.02 -13.83 1.26
N ALA A 422 -6.34 -13.83 1.11
CA ALA A 422 -7.19 -12.63 1.18
C ALA A 422 -7.61 -12.26 2.62
N GLY A 423 -7.07 -12.98 3.62
CA GLY A 423 -7.27 -12.71 5.04
C GLY A 423 -6.60 -11.40 5.49
N ASN A 424 -6.48 -11.21 6.80
CA ASN A 424 -5.85 -10.02 7.40
C ASN A 424 -4.77 -10.37 8.44
N ALA A 425 -4.36 -11.63 8.53
CA ALA A 425 -3.29 -12.08 9.40
C ALA A 425 -1.91 -11.56 8.93
N VAL A 426 -1.07 -11.12 9.86
CA VAL A 426 0.33 -10.80 9.58
C VAL A 426 1.16 -12.08 9.48
N THR A 427 0.93 -13.03 10.38
CA THR A 427 1.64 -14.31 10.41
C THR A 427 1.40 -15.12 9.13
N PRO A 428 2.46 -15.53 8.40
CA PRO A 428 2.33 -16.37 7.22
C PRO A 428 1.65 -17.71 7.54
N THR A 429 0.71 -18.11 6.69
CA THR A 429 0.07 -19.43 6.76
C THR A 429 0.81 -20.42 5.87
N PRO A 430 1.38 -21.52 6.42
CA PRO A 430 2.03 -22.55 5.62
C PRO A 430 1.00 -23.35 4.79
N VAL A 431 1.35 -23.64 3.55
CA VAL A 431 0.52 -24.35 2.57
C VAL A 431 1.37 -25.38 1.83
N THR A 432 0.87 -26.59 1.70
CA THR A 432 1.46 -27.61 0.84
C THR A 432 0.78 -27.57 -0.53
N VAL A 433 1.58 -27.53 -1.60
CA VAL A 433 1.13 -27.54 -3.00
C VAL A 433 1.55 -28.84 -3.67
N ARG A 434 0.63 -29.47 -4.39
CA ARG A 434 0.84 -30.70 -5.16
C ARG A 434 0.37 -30.51 -6.59
N PHE A 435 1.08 -31.12 -7.54
CA PHE A 435 0.74 -31.08 -8.96
C PHE A 435 0.44 -32.48 -9.46
N TYR A 436 -0.55 -32.61 -10.34
CA TYR A 436 -1.00 -33.88 -10.89
C TYR A 436 -1.12 -33.79 -12.40
N ASP A 437 -0.72 -34.87 -13.07
CA ASP A 437 -0.94 -35.06 -14.49
C ASP A 437 -2.42 -35.39 -14.80
N PRO A 438 -2.80 -35.52 -16.08
CA PRO A 438 -4.17 -35.84 -16.45
C PRO A 438 -4.70 -37.22 -16.03
N ASP A 439 -3.81 -38.12 -15.61
CA ASP A 439 -4.14 -39.45 -15.10
C ASP A 439 -4.19 -39.48 -13.56
N GLY A 440 -3.95 -38.33 -12.92
CA GLY A 440 -3.97 -38.18 -11.46
C GLY A 440 -2.67 -38.62 -10.77
N VAL A 441 -1.60 -38.86 -11.54
CA VAL A 441 -0.27 -39.15 -11.00
C VAL A 441 0.39 -37.86 -10.58
N GLN A 442 0.96 -37.85 -9.38
CA GLN A 442 1.64 -36.66 -8.87
C GLN A 442 2.92 -36.37 -9.67
N ILE A 443 3.09 -35.12 -10.07
CA ILE A 443 4.26 -34.60 -10.77
C ILE A 443 5.17 -33.96 -9.72
N GLY A 444 6.36 -34.53 -9.53
CA GLY A 444 7.34 -34.07 -8.54
C GLY A 444 6.91 -34.32 -7.08
N ALA A 445 7.63 -33.70 -6.16
CA ALA A 445 7.35 -33.79 -4.72
C ALA A 445 6.40 -32.69 -4.25
N ASP A 446 5.83 -32.87 -3.06
CA ASP A 446 5.12 -31.82 -2.31
C ASP A 446 6.00 -30.59 -2.15
N GLN A 447 5.43 -29.40 -2.35
CA GLN A 447 6.12 -28.12 -2.16
C GLN A 447 5.46 -27.35 -1.03
N ALA A 448 6.27 -26.80 -0.11
CA ALA A 448 5.78 -25.92 0.94
C ALA A 448 5.97 -24.47 0.53
N VAL A 449 4.90 -23.68 0.67
CA VAL A 449 4.92 -22.23 0.54
C VAL A 449 4.27 -21.61 1.78
N ALA A 450 4.48 -20.33 2.04
CA ALA A 450 3.79 -19.61 3.10
C ALA A 450 3.26 -18.28 2.57
N VAL A 451 2.07 -17.89 3.00
CA VAL A 451 1.42 -16.64 2.56
C VAL A 451 0.81 -15.90 3.75
N SER A 452 1.21 -14.64 3.92
CA SER A 452 0.55 -13.72 4.86
C SER A 452 -0.80 -13.25 4.33
N GLY A 453 -1.57 -12.49 5.09
CA GLY A 453 -2.84 -11.93 4.62
C GLY A 453 -2.65 -10.79 3.60
N CYS A 454 -3.74 -10.08 3.33
CA CYS A 454 -3.74 -8.84 2.55
C CYS A 454 -3.32 -9.02 1.09
N GLY A 455 -3.65 -10.16 0.50
CA GLY A 455 -3.34 -10.46 -0.89
C GLY A 455 -1.90 -10.90 -1.13
N ASP A 456 -1.15 -11.22 -0.08
CA ASP A 456 0.17 -11.83 -0.25
C ASP A 456 0.06 -13.14 -1.04
N THR A 457 1.09 -13.41 -1.84
CA THR A 457 1.11 -14.55 -2.75
C THR A 457 2.45 -15.26 -2.73
N ALA A 458 2.39 -16.58 -2.87
CA ALA A 458 3.56 -17.42 -3.07
C ALA A 458 3.36 -18.35 -4.27
N VAL A 459 4.48 -18.74 -4.88
CA VAL A 459 4.49 -19.55 -6.10
C VAL A 459 5.16 -20.88 -5.82
N ALA A 460 4.49 -21.96 -6.21
CA ALA A 460 5.08 -23.30 -6.35
C ALA A 460 5.18 -23.65 -7.84
N SER A 461 6.23 -24.36 -8.23
CA SER A 461 6.37 -24.77 -9.64
C SER A 461 7.10 -26.09 -9.82
N VAL A 462 6.67 -26.88 -10.80
CA VAL A 462 7.30 -28.17 -11.11
C VAL A 462 7.50 -28.33 -12.61
N THR A 463 8.62 -28.92 -13.00
CA THR A 463 8.88 -29.32 -14.39
C THR A 463 8.26 -30.67 -14.67
N TRP A 464 7.39 -30.73 -15.68
CA TRP A 464 6.78 -31.95 -16.20
C TRP A 464 7.35 -32.26 -17.58
N SER A 465 8.25 -33.26 -17.64
CA SER A 465 8.95 -33.68 -18.87
C SER A 465 8.26 -34.80 -19.64
N GLY A 466 7.06 -35.22 -19.21
CA GLY A 466 6.35 -36.40 -19.72
C GLY A 466 5.22 -36.10 -20.69
N VAL A 467 5.05 -34.86 -21.16
CA VAL A 467 3.86 -34.42 -21.91
C VAL A 467 3.74 -35.15 -23.24
N GLN A 468 2.65 -35.89 -23.42
CA GLN A 468 2.36 -36.64 -24.64
C GLN A 468 1.41 -35.86 -25.56
N ALA A 469 1.37 -36.24 -26.85
CA ALA A 469 0.42 -35.66 -27.80
C ALA A 469 -1.04 -35.95 -27.39
N ALA A 470 -1.27 -37.11 -26.75
CA ALA A 470 -2.55 -37.53 -26.20
C ALA A 470 -3.01 -36.67 -25.01
N ASP A 471 -2.12 -35.87 -24.41
CA ASP A 471 -2.48 -34.97 -23.31
C ASP A 471 -3.15 -33.68 -23.79
N SER A 472 -3.07 -33.37 -25.08
CA SER A 472 -3.74 -32.20 -25.65
C SER A 472 -5.25 -32.25 -25.41
N GLY A 473 -5.81 -31.20 -24.79
CA GLY A 473 -7.21 -31.12 -24.40
C GLY A 473 -7.54 -31.79 -23.06
N ARG A 474 -6.59 -32.49 -22.43
CA ARG A 474 -6.72 -33.04 -21.07
C ARG A 474 -6.25 -32.01 -20.04
N GLN A 475 -6.62 -32.23 -18.78
CA GLN A 475 -6.38 -31.27 -17.69
C GLN A 475 -5.31 -31.75 -16.72
N VAL A 476 -4.34 -30.90 -16.43
CA VAL A 476 -3.50 -31.03 -15.23
C VAL A 476 -4.19 -30.36 -14.06
N ARG A 477 -3.81 -30.72 -12.84
CA ARG A 477 -4.38 -30.16 -11.61
C ARG A 477 -3.29 -29.76 -10.63
N ALA A 478 -3.47 -28.63 -9.95
CA ALA A 478 -2.75 -28.31 -8.72
C ALA A 478 -3.73 -28.35 -7.54
N GLU A 479 -3.24 -28.82 -6.41
CA GLU A 479 -3.98 -28.93 -5.16
C GLU A 479 -3.21 -28.25 -4.04
N ILE A 480 -3.93 -27.59 -3.14
CA ILE A 480 -3.37 -27.04 -1.90
C ILE A 480 -4.02 -27.69 -0.68
N SER A 481 -3.25 -27.83 0.39
CA SER A 481 -3.72 -28.27 1.71
C SER A 481 -2.86 -27.67 2.83
N GLY A 482 -3.42 -27.51 4.02
CA GLY A 482 -2.69 -27.03 5.20
C GLY A 482 -3.57 -27.08 6.45
N ASP A 483 -2.99 -26.82 7.61
CA ASP A 483 -3.76 -26.74 8.86
C ASP A 483 -4.71 -25.54 8.80
N GLY A 484 -5.99 -25.75 9.09
CA GLY A 484 -7.05 -24.74 8.91
C GLY A 484 -7.29 -24.27 7.47
N VAL A 485 -6.60 -24.83 6.46
CA VAL A 485 -6.77 -24.50 5.04
C VAL A 485 -7.54 -25.62 4.34
N PRO A 486 -8.79 -25.37 3.90
CA PRO A 486 -9.55 -26.37 3.17
C PRO A 486 -8.82 -26.79 1.89
N THR A 487 -8.85 -28.10 1.59
CA THR A 487 -8.31 -28.61 0.33
C THR A 487 -9.00 -27.95 -0.85
N GLN A 488 -8.20 -27.36 -1.73
CA GLN A 488 -8.69 -26.69 -2.94
C GLN A 488 -7.86 -27.17 -4.13
N SER A 489 -8.48 -27.20 -5.31
CA SER A 489 -7.75 -27.52 -6.54
C SER A 489 -8.15 -26.62 -7.68
N ARG A 490 -7.22 -26.42 -8.61
CA ARG A 490 -7.42 -25.76 -9.90
C ARG A 490 -6.88 -26.62 -11.02
N GLN A 491 -7.51 -26.50 -12.18
CA GLN A 491 -7.15 -27.24 -13.37
C GLN A 491 -6.70 -26.29 -14.47
N ALA A 492 -5.78 -26.76 -15.30
CA ALA A 492 -5.37 -26.09 -16.53
C ALA A 492 -5.36 -27.10 -17.67
N THR A 493 -5.76 -26.67 -18.87
CA THR A 493 -5.84 -27.55 -20.04
C THR A 493 -4.50 -27.57 -20.76
N VAL A 494 -3.96 -28.76 -20.99
CA VAL A 494 -2.74 -28.95 -21.75
C VAL A 494 -3.04 -28.71 -23.23
N VAL A 495 -2.20 -27.91 -23.89
CA VAL A 495 -2.29 -27.66 -25.32
C VAL A 495 -1.00 -28.13 -25.97
N VAL A 496 -1.07 -29.22 -26.73
CA VAL A 496 0.02 -29.68 -27.59
C VAL A 496 -0.40 -29.43 -29.03
N ALA A 497 0.38 -28.62 -29.73
CA ALA A 497 0.19 -28.29 -31.14
C ALA A 497 1.34 -28.84 -31.98
N ASN A 498 1.00 -29.39 -33.15
CA ASN A 498 1.97 -29.83 -34.16
C ASN A 498 2.18 -28.79 -35.27
N GLN A 499 1.41 -27.69 -35.26
CA GLN A 499 1.47 -26.59 -36.22
C GLN A 499 1.22 -25.27 -35.51
N GLN A 500 1.93 -24.22 -35.90
CA GLN A 500 1.70 -22.84 -35.46
C GLN A 500 1.51 -21.96 -36.69
N GLN A 501 0.50 -21.09 -36.67
CA GLN A 501 0.29 -20.05 -37.69
C GLN A 501 0.50 -18.69 -37.05
N PHE A 502 1.35 -17.86 -37.67
CA PHE A 502 1.55 -16.48 -37.27
C PHE A 502 0.59 -15.59 -38.04
N PHE A 503 -0.33 -14.94 -37.31
CA PHE A 503 -1.16 -13.89 -37.88
C PHE A 503 -0.53 -12.53 -37.56
N PRO A 504 -0.26 -11.66 -38.56
CA PRO A 504 0.18 -10.31 -38.28
C PRO A 504 -0.94 -9.56 -37.56
N ARG A 505 -0.68 -9.16 -36.31
CA ARG A 505 -1.58 -8.28 -35.58
C ARG A 505 -1.32 -6.84 -36.01
N ILE A 506 -2.14 -6.31 -36.91
CA ILE A 506 -2.15 -4.87 -37.24
C ILE A 506 -2.94 -4.16 -36.12
N GLY A 507 -2.25 -3.79 -35.05
CA GLY A 507 -2.77 -2.87 -34.05
C GLY A 507 -2.59 -1.43 -34.54
N ARG A 508 -3.57 -0.55 -34.30
CA ARG A 508 -3.32 0.90 -34.41
C ARG A 508 -2.19 1.22 -33.43
N GLY A 509 -1.07 1.73 -33.94
CA GLY A 509 0.00 2.25 -33.08
C GLY A 509 -0.61 3.20 -32.07
N ILE A 510 -0.32 2.98 -30.79
CA ILE A 510 -0.64 3.96 -29.76
C ILE A 510 0.15 5.22 -30.14
N PRO A 511 -0.52 6.37 -30.36
CA PRO A 511 0.16 7.61 -30.72
C PRO A 511 1.12 8.12 -29.63
#